data_AF-A0A3M1G1G8-F1
#
_entry.id   AF-A0A3M1G1G8-F1
#
_cell.length_a   1.000
_cell.length_b   1.000
_cell.length_c   1.000
_cell.angle_alpha   90.00
_cell.angle_beta   90.00
_cell.angle_gamma   90.00
#
_symmetry.space_group_name_H-M   'P 1'
#
loop_
_entity.id
_entity.type
_entity.pdbx_description
1 polymer ?
#
loop_
_entity_poly.entity_id
_entity_poly.type
_entity_poly.pdbx_seq_one_letter_code
_entity_poly.pdbx_strand_id
1 'polypeptide(L)'
;IGQQVAGKPGVSFGAVRTSLEAKIGQTVNVFFYDPDEVTGSGANLRYTITGFGRFQITSIQSRGARSQIRGYFVEEIILGGEIRPGRTFGTLATGLTQ
;
A
#
# COMPACT_ATOMS: atom_id res chain seq x y z
N ILE A 1 -1.17 15.53 2.72
CA ILE A 1 -2.46 14.80 2.81
C ILE A 1 -3.52 15.73 2.20
N GLY A 2 -4.45 15.23 1.39
CA GLY A 2 -5.39 16.05 0.60
C GLY A 2 -4.82 16.60 -0.71
N GLN A 3 -3.61 16.19 -1.10
CA GLN A 3 -3.03 16.51 -2.41
C GLN A 3 -3.20 15.30 -3.35
N GLN A 4 -3.51 15.60 -4.62
CA GLN A 4 -3.45 14.61 -5.68
C GLN A 4 -1.99 14.36 -6.10
N VAL A 5 -1.59 13.09 -6.10
CA VAL A 5 -0.29 12.65 -6.60
C VAL A 5 -0.46 11.84 -7.87
N ALA A 6 0.51 12.00 -8.79
CA ALA A 6 0.55 11.18 -10.00
C ALA A 6 0.76 9.71 -9.62
N GLY A 7 -0.06 8.85 -10.19
CA GLY A 7 0.09 7.41 -10.11
C GLY A 7 1.35 6.99 -10.85
N LYS A 8 2.14 6.15 -10.20
CA LYS A 8 3.30 5.53 -10.84
C LYS A 8 2.82 4.35 -11.69
N PRO A 9 3.53 4.03 -12.79
CA PRO A 9 3.26 2.81 -13.55
C PRO A 9 3.21 1.61 -12.60
N GLY A 10 2.21 0.74 -12.79
CA GLY A 10 2.13 -0.52 -12.07
C GLY A 10 3.42 -1.31 -12.30
N VAL A 11 4.01 -1.82 -11.22
CA VAL A 11 5.22 -2.66 -11.31
C VAL A 11 4.78 -4.11 -11.19
N SER A 12 5.33 -4.99 -12.03
CA SER A 12 5.02 -6.41 -11.93
C SER A 12 5.51 -6.97 -10.61
N PHE A 13 4.71 -7.82 -9.96
CA PHE A 13 5.08 -8.41 -8.68
C PHE A 13 6.41 -9.17 -8.77
N GLY A 14 6.63 -9.91 -9.87
CA GLY A 14 7.88 -10.65 -10.10
C GLY A 14 9.12 -9.75 -10.09
N ALA A 15 9.03 -8.54 -10.64
CA ALA A 15 10.15 -7.60 -10.67
C ALA A 15 10.50 -7.01 -9.30
N VAL A 16 9.52 -6.91 -8.39
CA VAL A 16 9.71 -6.33 -7.04
C VAL A 16 9.82 -7.39 -5.94
N ARG A 17 9.58 -8.67 -6.26
CA ARG A 17 9.49 -9.75 -5.29
C ARG A 17 10.71 -9.84 -4.37
N THR A 18 11.92 -9.92 -4.92
CA THR A 18 13.16 -10.02 -4.14
C THR A 18 13.33 -8.83 -3.20
N SER A 19 13.04 -7.62 -3.68
CA SER A 19 13.11 -6.40 -2.89
C SER A 19 12.09 -6.36 -1.77
N LEU A 20 10.89 -6.92 -2.00
CA LEU A 20 9.85 -7.05 -0.97
C LEU A 20 10.22 -8.14 0.06
N GLU A 21 10.73 -9.29 -0.38
CA GLU A 21 11.18 -10.38 0.49
C GLU A 21 12.30 -9.92 1.44
N ALA A 22 13.23 -9.09 0.96
CA ALA A 22 14.27 -8.47 1.79
C ALA A 22 13.73 -7.50 2.86
N LYS A 23 12.47 -7.06 2.74
CA LYS A 23 11.80 -6.18 3.70
C LYS A 23 10.92 -6.93 4.71
N ILE A 24 10.86 -8.27 4.65
CA ILE A 24 10.18 -9.06 5.69
C ILE A 24 10.86 -8.79 7.04
N GLY A 25 10.04 -8.55 8.07
CA GLY A 25 10.49 -8.12 9.39
C GLY A 25 10.76 -6.62 9.51
N GLN A 26 10.84 -5.88 8.41
CA GLN A 26 11.03 -4.42 8.43
C GLN A 26 9.70 -3.67 8.46
N THR A 27 9.73 -2.47 9.05
CA THR A 27 8.64 -1.50 8.97
C THR A 27 8.84 -0.61 7.75
N VAL A 28 7.81 -0.49 6.91
CA VAL A 28 7.78 0.36 5.72
C VAL A 28 6.70 1.43 5.87
N ASN A 29 6.87 2.56 5.17
CA ASN A 29 5.80 3.56 5.06
C ASN A 29 4.88 3.18 3.89
N VAL A 30 3.58 3.19 4.13
CA VAL A 30 2.54 3.01 3.11
C VAL A 30 1.62 4.21 3.11
N PHE A 31 1.12 4.58 1.93
CA PHE A 31 0.18 5.67 1.77
C PHE A 31 -1.24 5.12 1.66
N PHE A 32 -2.18 5.81 2.29
CA PHE A 32 -3.61 5.58 2.13
C PHE A 32 -4.16 6.55 1.11
N TYR A 33 -5.08 6.07 0.31
CA TYR A 33 -5.77 6.86 -0.71
C TYR A 33 -7.27 6.60 -0.61
N ASP A 34 -8.04 7.60 -1.01
CA ASP A 34 -9.48 7.45 -1.18
C ASP A 34 -9.74 6.68 -2.49
N PRO A 35 -10.42 5.51 -2.47
CA PRO A 35 -10.78 4.80 -3.69
C PRO A 35 -11.76 5.59 -4.58
N ASP A 36 -12.58 6.47 -4.01
CA ASP A 36 -13.57 7.27 -4.75
C ASP A 36 -12.95 8.51 -5.40
N GLU A 37 -11.75 8.92 -4.97
CA GLU A 37 -10.99 10.02 -5.57
C GLU A 37 -9.83 9.55 -6.48
N VAL A 38 -9.87 8.29 -6.92
CA VAL A 38 -8.95 7.80 -7.95
C VAL A 38 -9.44 8.28 -9.31
N THR A 39 -8.65 9.13 -9.96
CA THR A 39 -9.01 9.74 -11.26
C THR A 39 -7.98 9.40 -12.33
N GLY A 40 -8.43 9.32 -13.59
CA GLY A 40 -7.58 8.97 -14.72
C GLY A 40 -7.25 7.48 -14.83
N SER A 41 -6.46 7.11 -15.82
CA SER A 41 -6.03 5.73 -16.08
C SER A 41 -4.62 5.69 -16.68
N GLY A 42 -3.92 4.56 -16.49
CA GLY A 42 -2.57 4.36 -17.00
C GLY A 42 -1.59 5.45 -16.54
N ALA A 43 -0.99 6.16 -17.49
CA ALA A 43 -0.02 7.22 -17.21
C ALA A 43 -0.65 8.50 -16.61
N ASN A 44 -1.97 8.66 -16.69
CA ASN A 44 -2.69 9.83 -16.17
C ASN A 44 -3.40 9.56 -14.84
N LEU A 45 -3.15 8.40 -14.23
CA LEU A 45 -3.74 8.02 -12.96
C LEU A 45 -3.33 9.01 -11.87
N ARG A 46 -4.27 9.40 -11.02
CA ARG A 46 -4.07 10.30 -9.89
C ARG A 46 -4.80 9.77 -8.67
N TYR A 47 -4.17 9.93 -7.51
CA TYR A 47 -4.73 9.52 -6.22
C TYR A 47 -4.70 10.69 -5.25
N THR A 48 -5.75 10.89 -4.48
CA THR A 48 -5.70 11.76 -3.30
C THR A 48 -5.15 10.98 -2.12
N ILE A 49 -4.01 11.40 -1.57
CA ILE A 49 -3.46 10.79 -0.35
C ILE A 49 -4.31 11.23 0.84
N THR A 50 -5.00 10.29 1.47
CA THR A 50 -5.82 10.49 2.67
C THR A 50 -5.07 10.15 3.95
N GLY A 51 -3.89 9.55 3.87
CA GLY A 51 -3.10 9.26 5.06
C GLY A 51 -1.84 8.47 4.75
N PHE A 52 -1.15 8.06 5.81
CA PHE A 52 -0.03 7.14 5.73
C PHE A 52 0.06 6.31 7.00
N GLY A 53 0.66 5.13 6.87
CA GLY A 53 0.88 4.22 7.98
C GLY A 53 2.27 3.62 7.94
N ARG A 54 2.76 3.23 9.12
CA ARG A 54 3.93 2.39 9.27
C ARG A 54 3.47 0.95 9.33
N PHE A 55 3.81 0.15 8.33
CA PHE A 55 3.38 -1.23 8.19
C PHE A 55 4.58 -2.17 8.35
N GLN A 56 4.49 -3.13 9.26
CA GLN A 56 5.51 -4.17 9.39
C GLN A 56 5.12 -5.39 8.57
N ILE A 57 5.98 -5.75 7.61
CA ILE A 57 5.76 -6.90 6.73
C ILE A 57 6.12 -8.17 7.48
N THR A 58 5.18 -9.12 7.56
CA THR A 58 5.40 -10.43 8.20
C THR A 58 5.58 -11.54 7.19
N SER A 59 4.92 -11.45 6.04
CA SER A 59 5.08 -12.44 4.97
C SER A 59 4.63 -11.88 3.63
N ILE A 60 5.15 -12.49 2.57
CA ILE A 60 4.76 -12.22 1.20
C ILE A 60 4.46 -13.55 0.54
N GLN A 61 3.31 -13.64 -0.14
CA GLN A 61 2.87 -14.86 -0.80
C GLN A 61 2.47 -14.54 -2.23
N SER A 62 2.82 -15.44 -3.16
CA SER A 62 2.36 -15.37 -4.54
C SER A 62 1.85 -16.74 -4.96
N ARG A 63 0.59 -16.81 -5.37
CA ARG A 63 -0.06 -18.03 -5.86
C ARG A 63 -0.72 -17.74 -7.21
N GLY A 64 -0.05 -18.14 -8.29
CA GLY A 64 -0.48 -17.82 -9.65
C GLY A 64 -0.56 -16.31 -9.87
N ALA A 65 -1.70 -15.84 -10.38
CA ALA A 65 -1.97 -14.41 -10.63
C ALA A 65 -2.25 -13.60 -9.36
N ARG A 66 -2.33 -14.23 -8.18
CA ARG A 66 -2.62 -13.54 -6.92
C ARG A 66 -1.36 -13.38 -6.09
N SER A 67 -1.05 -12.14 -5.73
CA SER A 67 0.04 -11.81 -4.81
C SER A 67 -0.51 -11.07 -3.60
N GLN A 68 0.02 -11.37 -2.43
CA GLN A 68 -0.43 -10.81 -1.16
C GLN A 68 0.77 -10.46 -0.29
N ILE A 69 0.73 -9.27 0.31
CA ILE A 69 1.63 -8.85 1.39
C ILE A 69 0.82 -8.91 2.68
N ARG A 70 1.36 -9.55 3.72
CA ARG A 70 0.73 -9.63 5.03
C ARG A 70 1.61 -8.94 6.07
N GLY A 71 0.97 -8.43 7.11
CA GLY A 71 1.63 -7.68 8.15
C GLY A 71 0.63 -7.02 9.09
N TYR A 72 1.10 -6.00 9.79
CA TYR A 72 0.27 -5.19 10.66
C TYR A 72 0.76 -3.75 10.64
N PHE A 73 -0.17 -2.82 10.88
CA PHE A 73 0.17 -1.44 11.10
C PHE A 73 0.74 -1.28 12.50
N VAL A 74 1.84 -0.54 12.61
CA VAL A 74 2.44 -0.09 13.86
C VAL A 74 1.82 1.24 14.26
N GLU A 75 1.66 2.14 13.28
CA GLU A 75 1.10 3.49 13.43
C GLU A 75 0.32 3.86 12.17
N GLU A 76 -0.78 4.60 12.32
CA GLU A 76 -1.59 5.13 11.22
C GLU A 76 -1.90 6.61 11.47
N ILE A 77 -1.81 7.42 10.41
CA ILE A 77 -2.14 8.85 10.40
C ILE A 77 -3.07 9.10 9.22
N ILE A 78 -4.29 9.56 9.49
CA ILE A 78 -5.36 9.75 8.49
C ILE A 78 -5.80 11.22 8.49
N LEU A 79 -6.16 11.77 7.33
CA LEU A 79 -6.69 13.12 7.17
C LEU A 79 -7.92 13.30 8.06
N GLY A 80 -7.89 14.27 8.97
CA GLY A 80 -8.99 14.53 9.90
C GLY A 80 -9.15 13.49 11.01
N GLY A 81 -8.22 12.54 11.17
CA GLY A 81 -8.25 11.51 12.21
C GLY A 81 -7.09 11.57 13.20
N GLU A 82 -7.33 11.10 14.42
CA GLU A 82 -6.29 10.89 15.46
C GLU A 82 -5.24 9.85 15.03
N ILE A 83 -4.02 9.99 15.54
CA ILE A 83 -2.98 8.96 15.44
C ILE A 83 -3.45 7.74 16.23
N ARG A 84 -3.68 6.62 15.56
CA ARG A 84 -4.11 5.37 16.22
C ARG A 84 -2.93 4.40 16.30
N PRO A 85 -2.55 3.92 17.50
CA PRO A 85 -1.61 2.82 17.61
C PRO A 85 -2.28 1.57 17.01
N GLY A 86 -1.74 1.11 15.89
CA GLY A 86 -2.23 -0.07 15.19
C GLY A 86 -1.70 -1.32 15.88
N ARG A 87 -2.58 -2.22 16.30
CA ARG A 87 -2.26 -3.67 16.38
C ARG A 87 -3.21 -4.46 15.48
N THR A 88 -3.76 -3.79 14.48
CA THR A 88 -4.72 -4.37 13.56
C THR A 88 -3.96 -5.14 12.48
N PHE A 89 -4.18 -6.45 12.42
CA PHE A 89 -3.68 -7.31 11.35
C PHE A 89 -4.43 -6.97 10.06
N GLY A 90 -3.88 -6.04 9.28
CA GLY A 90 -4.42 -5.63 7.99
C GLY A 90 -3.89 -6.51 6.87
N THR A 91 -4.79 -7.15 6.12
CA THR A 91 -4.48 -7.64 4.78
C THR A 91 -4.77 -6.50 3.79
N LEU A 92 -3.74 -5.86 3.25
CA LEU A 92 -3.93 -4.96 2.11
C LEU A 92 -3.63 -5.76 0.84
N ALA A 93 -4.69 -6.31 0.25
CA ALA A 93 -4.64 -6.96 -1.05
C ALA A 93 -4.82 -5.88 -2.13
N THR A 94 -3.72 -5.29 -2.60
CA THR A 94 -3.76 -4.53 -3.86
C THR A 94 -3.73 -5.53 -5.01
N GLY A 95 -4.87 -5.69 -5.68
CA GLY A 95 -4.92 -6.37 -6.97
C GLY A 95 -4.13 -5.57 -8.00
N LEU A 96 -3.11 -6.20 -8.61
CA LEU A 96 -2.46 -5.66 -9.80
C LEU A 96 -3.36 -5.99 -10.99
N THR A 97 -4.23 -5.07 -11.38
CA THR A 97 -4.97 -5.14 -12.64
C THR A 97 -4.10 -4.58 -13.76
N GLN A 98 -3.83 -5.42 -14.78
CA GLN A 98 -3.47 -4.93 -16.12
C GLN A 98 -4.73 -4.43 -16.83
#